data_AF-A0A1Y4D0G7-F1
#
_entry.id   AF-A0A1Y4D0G7-F1
#
_cell.length_a   1.000
_cell.length_b   1.000
_cell.length_c   1.000
_cell.angle_alpha   90.00
_cell.angle_beta   90.00
_cell.angle_gamma   90.00
#
_symmetry.space_group_name_H-M   'P 1'
#
loop_
_entity.id
_entity.type
_entity.pdbx_description
1 polymer ?
#
loop_
_entity_poly.entity_id
_entity_poly.type
_entity_poly.pdbx_seq_one_letter_code
_entity_poly.pdbx_strand_id
1 'polypeptide(L)'
;MTLYIILIFVALCAGMAISVHAFGTGGKRKRIFQDIYFSVEDTEGVGVLYTKTGEYSAMLKIENPVQKYSANIDSYYDFTHLFSALALTLGEGYAIHKQDIFVRKRFVNEDTGKQEFLSESYFRYFKGRAYTDSMCYLTITQEARKSRLFSFDNKKWRDFLVKIRKVQDQLRDSGVQARFLNKSEASDYVDRYFAMNFKDRIISMTNFKSDDESVSMGDKRCKVYSLVDVDCISLPSMIRPYTNIEVNNTEMPVDLVSAIDSIPNADTVVYNQVIFLPNQKRELSLLDKKKNRHASIPNPSNQAAVEDIKRVQEVIARESKQLVYSHFNLIVAVSGDTDLQKCTNHLENAFGRMGIHISKRAYNQLELFVGSFPGNCYSLNEEYDRFLTLSDAAMCLMYKERVQHSEDTPVKVYYTDRQGVPVAIDITGKEGRQKLTDNSNFFALGPSGSGKSFHMEKNSTKRRQAIAKLIVINT
;
A
#
# COMPACT_ATOMS: atom_id res chain seq x y z
N MET A 1 -31.86 48.36 35.74
CA MET A 1 -31.77 47.57 34.50
C MET A 1 -30.34 47.48 33.96
N THR A 2 -29.63 48.58 33.80
CA THR A 2 -28.23 48.65 33.33
C THR A 2 -27.26 47.78 34.15
N LEU A 3 -27.39 47.76 35.47
CA LEU A 3 -26.53 46.98 36.37
C LEU A 3 -26.67 45.45 36.18
N TYR A 4 -27.89 44.98 35.89
CA TYR A 4 -28.15 43.56 35.59
C TYR A 4 -27.58 43.14 34.23
N ILE A 5 -27.62 44.04 33.24
CA ILE A 5 -27.04 43.78 31.92
C ILE A 5 -25.52 43.66 32.01
N ILE A 6 -24.87 44.53 32.81
CA ILE A 6 -23.42 44.48 33.04
C ILE A 6 -23.04 43.17 33.75
N LEU A 7 -23.79 42.76 34.77
CA LEU A 7 -23.56 41.50 35.48
C LEU A 7 -23.68 40.27 34.57
N ILE A 8 -24.69 40.24 33.70
CA ILE A 8 -24.88 39.14 32.74
C ILE A 8 -23.73 39.11 31.71
N PHE A 9 -23.30 40.28 31.22
CA PHE A 9 -22.20 40.37 30.27
C PHE A 9 -20.87 39.91 30.88
N VAL A 10 -20.59 40.32 32.12
CA VAL A 10 -19.39 39.88 32.86
C VAL A 10 -19.42 38.36 33.11
N ALA A 11 -20.58 37.80 33.46
CA ALA A 11 -20.73 36.35 33.62
C ALA A 11 -20.50 35.58 32.30
N LEU A 12 -20.97 36.12 31.17
CA LEU A 12 -20.75 35.55 29.84
C LEU A 12 -19.27 35.59 29.43
N CYS A 13 -18.60 36.72 29.65
CA CYS A 13 -17.17 36.87 29.39
C CYS A 13 -16.32 35.98 30.30
N ALA A 14 -16.68 35.86 31.58
CA ALA A 14 -16.02 34.94 32.50
C ALA A 14 -16.23 33.48 32.09
N GLY A 15 -17.44 33.11 31.68
CA GLY A 15 -17.73 31.78 31.14
C GLY A 15 -16.95 31.45 29.87
N MET A 16 -16.82 32.42 28.95
CA MET A 16 -15.97 32.27 27.76
C MET A 16 -14.49 32.18 28.12
N ALA A 17 -13.99 32.98 29.06
CA ALA A 17 -12.59 32.93 29.50
C ALA A 17 -12.25 31.60 30.18
N ILE A 18 -13.14 31.09 31.05
CA ILE A 18 -13.01 29.78 31.69
C ILE A 18 -13.07 28.67 30.63
N SER A 19 -13.98 28.77 29.66
CA SER A 19 -14.05 27.82 28.54
C SER A 19 -12.77 27.81 27.71
N VAL A 20 -12.21 28.98 27.37
CA VAL A 20 -10.94 29.09 26.64
C VAL A 20 -9.77 28.58 27.47
N HIS A 21 -9.76 28.81 28.79
CA HIS A 21 -8.70 28.35 29.68
C HIS A 21 -8.78 26.84 29.98
N ALA A 22 -9.98 26.29 30.13
CA ALA A 22 -10.20 24.86 30.40
C ALA A 22 -10.14 23.99 29.13
N PHE A 23 -10.59 24.50 27.98
CA PHE A 23 -10.66 23.74 26.73
C PHE A 23 -9.59 24.11 25.70
N GLY A 24 -8.92 25.26 25.84
CA GLY A 24 -7.81 25.69 24.98
C GLY A 24 -8.21 25.88 23.52
N THR A 25 -8.02 27.07 22.95
CA THR A 25 -8.29 27.31 21.52
C THR A 25 -7.27 26.66 20.56
N GLY A 26 -6.28 25.91 21.06
CA GLY A 26 -5.19 25.33 20.26
C GLY A 26 -4.74 23.92 20.67
N GLY A 27 -5.63 23.10 21.24
CA GLY A 27 -5.22 21.86 21.94
C GLY A 27 -5.52 20.51 21.28
N LYS A 28 -6.44 20.41 20.31
CA LYS A 28 -6.85 19.09 19.79
C LYS A 28 -5.75 18.38 18.98
N ARG A 29 -4.91 19.12 18.24
CA ARG A 29 -3.87 18.54 17.36
C ARG A 29 -2.72 17.84 18.11
N LYS A 30 -2.40 18.25 19.36
CA LYS A 30 -1.23 17.71 20.11
C LYS A 30 -1.43 16.31 20.70
N ARG A 31 -2.66 15.80 20.83
CA ARG A 31 -2.95 14.47 21.44
C ARG A 31 -3.35 13.38 20.45
N ILE A 32 -3.55 13.73 19.17
CA ILE A 32 -4.08 12.81 18.13
C ILE A 32 -3.24 11.52 18.02
N PHE A 33 -1.92 11.61 18.22
CA PHE A 33 -0.99 10.50 18.11
C PHE A 33 -0.86 9.62 19.36
N GLN A 34 -1.15 10.15 20.55
CA GLN A 34 -1.11 9.36 21.80
C GLN A 34 -2.33 8.44 21.94
N ASP A 35 -3.29 8.54 21.01
CA ASP A 35 -4.63 8.00 21.15
C ASP A 35 -5.08 7.06 20.01
N ILE A 36 -4.20 6.62 19.12
CA ILE A 36 -4.58 5.73 18.01
C ILE A 36 -4.88 4.31 18.52
N TYR A 37 -3.88 3.66 19.11
CA TYR A 37 -4.00 2.30 19.62
C TYR A 37 -4.31 2.28 21.11
N PHE A 38 -5.15 1.33 21.51
CA PHE A 38 -5.38 0.96 22.88
C PHE A 38 -4.36 -0.07 23.34
N SER A 39 -4.21 -1.16 22.59
CA SER A 39 -3.28 -2.26 22.89
C SER A 39 -2.88 -3.03 21.62
N VAL A 40 -1.75 -3.73 21.70
CA VAL A 40 -1.36 -4.79 20.74
C VAL A 40 -1.23 -6.09 21.52
N GLU A 41 -2.04 -7.08 21.18
CA GLU A 41 -2.12 -8.34 21.91
C GLU A 41 -1.79 -9.51 21.02
N ASP A 42 -1.23 -10.57 21.61
CA ASP A 42 -0.93 -11.80 20.88
C ASP A 42 -2.11 -12.75 21.00
N THR A 43 -2.67 -13.16 19.86
CA THR A 43 -3.75 -14.14 19.76
C THR A 43 -3.29 -15.27 18.84
N GLU A 44 -2.90 -16.41 19.43
CA GLU A 44 -2.48 -17.60 18.67
C GLU A 44 -1.37 -17.31 17.63
N GLY A 45 -0.41 -16.47 18.00
CA GLY A 45 0.71 -16.06 17.14
C GLY A 45 0.40 -14.91 16.18
N VAL A 46 -0.82 -14.33 16.26
CA VAL A 46 -1.24 -13.14 15.50
C VAL A 46 -1.22 -11.93 16.42
N GLY A 47 -0.45 -10.90 16.06
CA GLY A 47 -0.49 -9.59 16.69
C GLY A 47 -1.76 -8.85 16.27
N VAL A 48 -2.72 -8.74 17.18
CA VAL A 48 -3.98 -8.03 16.95
C VAL A 48 -3.85 -6.61 17.50
N LEU A 49 -4.11 -5.63 16.63
CA LEU A 49 -4.16 -4.22 16.97
C LEU A 49 -5.57 -3.87 17.43
N TYR A 50 -5.69 -3.25 18.61
CA TYR A 50 -6.94 -2.67 19.09
C TYR A 50 -6.84 -1.16 19.03
N THR A 51 -7.76 -0.51 18.32
CA THR A 51 -7.87 0.95 18.32
C THR A 51 -8.64 1.43 19.54
N LYS A 52 -8.50 2.70 19.92
CA LYS A 52 -9.30 3.28 21.02
C LYS A 52 -10.79 3.39 20.68
N THR A 53 -11.13 3.38 19.39
CA THR A 53 -12.51 3.39 18.89
C THR A 53 -13.15 2.00 18.88
N GLY A 54 -12.39 0.94 19.22
CA GLY A 54 -12.87 -0.41 19.46
C GLY A 54 -12.79 -1.34 18.24
N GLU A 55 -12.20 -0.88 17.13
CA GLU A 55 -11.85 -1.75 16.02
C GLU A 55 -10.71 -2.68 16.43
N TYR A 56 -10.73 -3.88 15.85
CA TYR A 56 -9.63 -4.83 15.96
C TYR A 56 -9.15 -5.24 14.58
N SER A 57 -7.84 -5.35 14.43
CA SER A 57 -7.18 -5.55 13.15
C SER A 57 -6.05 -6.57 13.23
N ALA A 58 -5.91 -7.35 12.15
CA ALA A 58 -4.80 -8.28 11.99
C ALA A 58 -3.98 -7.88 10.75
N MET A 59 -2.66 -7.91 10.90
CA MET A 59 -1.73 -7.53 9.84
C MET A 59 -1.04 -8.76 9.26
N LEU A 60 -1.01 -8.84 7.92
CA LEU A 60 -0.21 -9.80 7.18
C LEU A 60 0.91 -9.07 6.45
N LYS A 61 2.13 -9.62 6.52
CA LYS A 61 3.16 -9.31 5.53
C LYS A 61 2.90 -10.16 4.32
N ILE A 62 2.76 -9.54 3.16
CA ILE A 62 2.51 -10.21 1.89
C ILE A 62 3.58 -9.87 0.87
N GLU A 63 3.80 -10.77 -0.08
CA GLU A 63 4.58 -10.48 -1.27
C GLU A 63 3.63 -10.26 -2.45
N ASN A 64 3.77 -9.12 -3.14
CA ASN A 64 2.93 -8.84 -4.30
C ASN A 64 3.10 -9.93 -5.38
N PRO A 65 2.01 -10.42 -6.01
CA PRO A 65 2.07 -11.58 -6.89
C PRO A 65 2.71 -11.30 -8.25
N VAL A 66 2.62 -10.07 -8.75
CA VAL A 66 3.08 -9.75 -10.10
C VAL A 66 4.56 -9.43 -10.08
N GLN A 67 5.36 -10.20 -10.82
CA GLN A 67 6.78 -9.89 -10.97
C GLN A 67 6.93 -8.62 -11.82
N LYS A 68 7.59 -7.58 -11.28
CA LYS A 68 7.82 -6.34 -12.02
C LYS A 68 8.65 -6.61 -13.29
N TYR A 69 8.29 -5.97 -14.39
CA TYR A 69 8.85 -6.20 -15.72
C TYR A 69 8.61 -7.61 -16.29
N SER A 70 7.64 -8.35 -15.75
CA SER A 70 7.11 -9.52 -16.43
C SER A 70 6.21 -9.10 -17.58
N ALA A 71 6.26 -9.82 -18.68
CA ALA A 71 5.33 -9.65 -19.80
C ALA A 71 3.99 -10.37 -19.56
N ASN A 72 3.68 -10.74 -18.31
CA ASN A 72 2.49 -11.52 -17.96
C ASN A 72 1.33 -10.59 -17.59
N ILE A 73 0.47 -10.31 -18.57
CA ILE A 73 -0.73 -9.47 -18.39
C ILE A 73 -1.75 -10.17 -17.48
N ASP A 74 -1.89 -11.50 -17.59
CA ASP A 74 -2.90 -12.26 -16.87
C ASP A 74 -2.70 -12.14 -15.35
N SER A 75 -1.45 -12.09 -14.87
CA SER A 75 -1.14 -11.90 -13.46
C SER A 75 -1.72 -10.61 -12.86
N TYR A 76 -1.90 -9.54 -13.64
CA TYR A 76 -2.54 -8.32 -13.17
C TYR A 76 -4.05 -8.49 -12.97
N TYR A 77 -4.70 -9.29 -13.82
CA TYR A 77 -6.11 -9.66 -13.66
C TYR A 77 -6.31 -10.70 -12.56
N ASP A 78 -5.40 -11.67 -12.43
CA ASP A 78 -5.44 -12.65 -11.33
C ASP A 78 -5.38 -11.95 -9.97
N PHE A 79 -4.56 -10.89 -9.84
CA PHE A 79 -4.55 -10.05 -8.63
C PHE A 79 -5.93 -9.43 -8.36
N THR A 80 -6.58 -8.83 -9.37
CA THR A 80 -7.87 -8.15 -9.12
C THR A 80 -8.95 -9.16 -8.78
N HIS A 81 -8.96 -10.33 -9.40
CA HIS A 81 -9.85 -11.43 -9.06
C HIS A 81 -9.63 -11.93 -7.63
N LEU A 82 -8.37 -12.14 -7.23
CA LEU A 82 -8.02 -12.56 -5.88
C LEU A 82 -8.51 -11.55 -4.84
N PHE A 83 -8.17 -10.27 -4.98
CA PHE A 83 -8.57 -9.27 -3.99
C PHE A 83 -10.10 -9.02 -3.97
N SER A 84 -10.78 -9.12 -5.11
CA SER A 84 -12.25 -9.12 -5.14
C SER A 84 -12.84 -10.33 -4.39
N ALA A 85 -12.22 -11.51 -4.47
CA ALA A 85 -12.63 -12.70 -3.71
C ALA A 85 -12.35 -12.57 -2.20
N LEU A 86 -11.23 -11.93 -1.81
CA LEU A 86 -10.95 -11.61 -0.41
C LEU A 86 -12.05 -10.69 0.16
N ALA A 87 -12.42 -9.65 -0.60
CA ALA A 87 -13.49 -8.73 -0.21
C ALA A 87 -14.83 -9.45 0.00
N LEU A 88 -15.20 -10.37 -0.91
CA LEU A 88 -16.41 -11.19 -0.76
C LEU A 88 -16.36 -12.07 0.51
N THR A 89 -15.20 -12.62 0.84
CA THR A 89 -15.01 -13.51 1.99
C THR A 89 -15.15 -12.78 3.32
N LEU A 90 -14.66 -11.54 3.40
CA LEU A 90 -14.77 -10.69 4.59
C LEU A 90 -16.22 -10.20 4.79
N GLY A 91 -16.84 -9.72 3.70
CA GLY A 91 -18.21 -9.21 3.71
C GLY A 91 -18.38 -7.88 4.45
N GLU A 92 -19.63 -7.52 4.73
CA GLU A 92 -20.00 -6.23 5.33
C GLU A 92 -19.29 -5.96 6.67
N GLY A 93 -18.90 -4.70 6.88
CA GLY A 93 -18.36 -4.22 8.15
C GLY A 93 -16.88 -4.56 8.33
N TYR A 94 -16.20 -4.90 7.25
CA TYR A 94 -14.76 -5.07 7.20
C TYR A 94 -14.13 -4.02 6.28
N ALA A 95 -12.86 -3.74 6.53
CA ALA A 95 -12.01 -2.98 5.63
C ALA A 95 -10.74 -3.78 5.31
N ILE A 96 -10.34 -3.73 4.05
CA ILE A 96 -9.04 -4.19 3.58
C ILE A 96 -8.16 -2.95 3.42
N HIS A 97 -7.02 -2.92 4.09
CA HIS A 97 -6.05 -1.84 3.97
C HIS A 97 -4.71 -2.41 3.54
N LYS A 98 -4.35 -2.20 2.27
CA LYS A 98 -3.05 -2.59 1.71
C LYS A 98 -2.10 -1.40 1.73
N GLN A 99 -0.88 -1.65 2.19
CA GLN A 99 0.18 -0.64 2.30
C GLN A 99 1.41 -1.14 1.54
N ASP A 100 1.69 -0.51 0.40
CA ASP A 100 2.92 -0.73 -0.36
C ASP A 100 3.93 0.37 -0.01
N ILE A 101 5.06 -0.04 0.53
CA ILE A 101 6.07 0.84 1.11
C ILE A 101 7.31 0.75 0.24
N PHE A 102 7.70 1.86 -0.39
CA PHE A 102 8.89 1.99 -1.20
C PHE A 102 9.93 2.79 -0.44
N VAL A 103 11.15 2.27 -0.36
CA VAL A 103 12.20 2.84 0.48
C VAL A 103 13.47 2.99 -0.32
N ARG A 104 14.01 4.21 -0.38
CA ARG A 104 15.30 4.46 -1.02
C ARG A 104 16.42 3.97 -0.11
N LYS A 105 17.14 2.94 -0.56
CA LYS A 105 18.29 2.34 0.13
C LYS A 105 19.57 2.51 -0.67
N ARG A 106 20.71 2.27 -0.01
CA ARG A 106 22.03 2.19 -0.63
C ARG A 106 22.53 0.76 -0.51
N PHE A 107 23.03 0.21 -1.61
CA PHE A 107 23.53 -1.15 -1.64
C PHE A 107 24.73 -1.31 -0.70
N VAL A 108 24.66 -2.31 0.16
CA VAL A 108 25.74 -2.75 1.05
C VAL A 108 25.81 -4.27 0.93
N ASN A 109 27.01 -4.82 0.82
CA ASN A 109 27.19 -6.26 0.88
C ASN A 109 27.04 -6.72 2.34
N GLU A 110 26.01 -7.51 2.62
CA GLU A 110 25.75 -8.04 3.96
C GLU A 110 26.57 -9.31 4.27
N ASP A 111 27.18 -9.93 3.26
CA ASP A 111 28.04 -11.09 3.47
C ASP A 111 29.38 -10.66 4.08
N THR A 112 29.59 -11.07 5.32
CA THR A 112 30.76 -10.77 6.16
C THR A 112 31.82 -11.88 6.14
N GLY A 113 31.62 -12.92 5.33
CA GLY A 113 32.59 -14.00 5.14
C GLY A 113 33.87 -13.56 4.43
N LYS A 114 34.90 -14.42 4.47
CA LYS A 114 36.11 -14.22 3.65
C LYS A 114 35.76 -14.40 2.18
N GLN A 115 35.69 -13.30 1.44
CA GLN A 115 35.48 -13.29 0.00
C GLN A 115 36.81 -13.27 -0.75
N GLU A 116 36.85 -13.91 -1.92
CA GLU A 116 37.98 -13.78 -2.85
C GLU A 116 38.09 -12.34 -3.36
N PHE A 117 39.30 -11.91 -3.73
CA PHE A 117 39.60 -10.54 -4.16
C PHE A 117 38.68 -10.01 -5.27
N LEU A 118 38.35 -10.85 -6.27
CA LEU A 118 37.46 -10.45 -7.37
C LEU A 118 36.01 -10.25 -6.91
N SER A 119 35.54 -11.08 -5.97
CA SER A 119 34.21 -10.93 -5.38
C SER A 119 34.14 -9.66 -4.53
N GLU A 120 35.17 -9.40 -3.72
CA GLU A 120 35.27 -8.17 -2.94
C GLU A 120 35.29 -6.92 -3.84
N SER A 121 36.11 -6.94 -4.90
CA SER A 121 36.18 -5.84 -5.88
C SER A 121 34.85 -5.62 -6.59
N TYR A 122 34.15 -6.70 -6.96
CA TYR A 122 32.80 -6.63 -7.54
C TYR A 122 31.83 -5.93 -6.60
N PHE A 123 31.69 -6.36 -5.35
CA PHE A 123 30.76 -5.72 -4.41
C PHE A 123 31.15 -4.30 -4.03
N ARG A 124 32.46 -3.99 -3.97
CA ARG A 124 32.96 -2.63 -3.77
C ARG A 124 32.51 -1.68 -4.87
N TYR A 125 32.45 -2.14 -6.13
CA TYR A 125 31.95 -1.35 -7.27
C TYR A 125 30.46 -1.00 -7.18
N PHE A 126 29.65 -1.86 -6.53
CA PHE A 126 28.22 -1.60 -6.34
C PHE A 126 27.89 -0.90 -5.01
N LYS A 127 28.84 -0.84 -4.07
CA LYS A 127 28.64 -0.23 -2.75
C LYS A 127 28.14 1.21 -2.89
N GLY A 128 27.08 1.53 -2.15
CA GLY A 128 26.53 2.88 -2.08
C GLY A 128 25.55 3.25 -3.20
N ARG A 129 25.37 2.38 -4.21
CA ARG A 129 24.39 2.58 -5.28
C ARG A 129 22.98 2.66 -4.72
N ALA A 130 22.25 3.66 -5.17
CA ALA A 130 20.88 3.88 -4.73
C ALA A 130 19.93 2.94 -5.48
N TYR A 131 19.04 2.28 -4.73
CA TYR A 131 17.96 1.47 -5.28
C TYR A 131 16.70 1.65 -4.42
N THR A 132 15.55 1.34 -4.98
CA THR A 132 14.27 1.31 -4.27
C THR A 132 13.97 -0.13 -3.86
N ASP A 133 13.87 -0.33 -2.56
CA ASP A 133 13.36 -1.56 -1.96
C ASP A 133 11.85 -1.42 -1.72
N SER A 134 11.11 -2.53 -1.66
CA SER A 134 9.67 -2.50 -1.42
C SER A 134 9.20 -3.54 -0.41
N MET A 135 8.15 -3.21 0.32
CA MET A 135 7.48 -4.09 1.27
C MET A 135 5.97 -3.92 1.16
N CYS A 136 5.22 -4.99 1.32
CA CYS A 136 3.77 -4.94 1.27
C CYS A 136 3.14 -5.53 2.54
N TYR A 137 2.16 -4.82 3.08
CA TYR A 137 1.39 -5.24 4.23
C TYR A 137 -0.10 -5.16 3.92
N LEU A 138 -0.86 -6.13 4.43
CA LEU A 138 -2.30 -6.23 4.31
C LEU A 138 -2.91 -6.24 5.71
N THR A 139 -3.67 -5.21 6.05
CA THR A 139 -4.37 -5.10 7.31
C THR A 139 -5.86 -5.35 7.09
N ILE A 140 -6.42 -6.31 7.83
CA ILE A 140 -7.85 -6.60 7.84
C ILE A 140 -8.42 -6.01 9.12
N THR A 141 -9.38 -5.11 9.00
CA THR A 141 -10.00 -4.41 10.14
C THR A 141 -11.48 -4.72 10.20
N GLN A 142 -11.96 -5.11 11.37
CA GLN A 142 -13.39 -5.18 11.64
C GLN A 142 -13.88 -3.85 12.20
N GLU A 143 -14.92 -3.29 11.58
CA GLU A 143 -15.58 -2.08 12.04
C GLU A 143 -16.20 -2.27 13.44
N ALA A 144 -15.94 -1.31 14.33
CA ALA A 144 -16.67 -1.17 15.58
C ALA A 144 -17.91 -0.32 15.35
N ARG A 145 -19.09 -0.96 15.34
CA ARG A 145 -20.35 -0.22 15.27
C ARG A 145 -20.49 0.64 16.51
N LYS A 146 -20.48 1.96 16.35
CA LYS A 146 -20.65 2.97 17.40
C LYS A 146 -22.08 2.91 17.97
N SER A 147 -22.34 1.93 18.82
CA SER A 147 -23.53 1.89 19.68
C SER A 147 -23.21 2.52 21.03
N ARG A 148 -24.21 3.07 21.72
CA ARG A 148 -24.04 3.74 23.03
C ARG A 148 -23.47 2.83 24.14
N LEU A 149 -23.40 1.52 23.91
CA LEU A 149 -22.83 0.54 24.82
C LEU A 149 -21.77 -0.28 24.07
N PHE A 150 -20.49 -0.03 24.34
CA PHE A 150 -19.40 -0.89 23.91
C PHE A 150 -19.51 -2.23 24.65
N SER A 151 -20.18 -3.21 24.03
CA SER A 151 -20.20 -4.59 24.51
C SER A 151 -19.35 -5.45 23.60
N PHE A 152 -18.37 -6.13 24.19
CA PHE A 152 -17.57 -7.11 23.50
C PHE A 152 -18.47 -8.27 23.05
N ASP A 153 -18.44 -8.57 21.75
CA ASP A 153 -19.21 -9.67 21.16
C ASP A 153 -18.27 -10.83 20.81
N ASN A 154 -18.25 -11.85 21.67
CA ASN A 154 -17.41 -13.04 21.50
C ASN A 154 -17.71 -13.79 20.19
N LYS A 155 -18.93 -13.70 19.65
CA LYS A 155 -19.28 -14.34 18.38
C LYS A 155 -18.61 -13.60 17.22
N LYS A 156 -18.65 -12.27 17.20
CA LYS A 156 -17.95 -11.46 16.18
C LYS A 156 -16.44 -11.61 16.26
N TRP A 157 -15.89 -11.72 17.45
CA TRP A 157 -14.47 -11.99 17.65
C TRP A 157 -14.05 -13.33 17.02
N ARG A 158 -14.80 -14.40 17.28
CA ARG A 158 -14.53 -15.71 16.65
C ARG A 158 -14.72 -15.68 15.13
N ASP A 159 -15.75 -15.00 14.63
CA ASP A 159 -15.97 -14.82 13.19
C ASP A 159 -14.78 -14.10 12.53
N PHE A 160 -14.25 -13.07 13.19
CA PHE A 160 -13.05 -12.37 12.74
C PHE A 160 -11.84 -13.30 12.62
N LEU A 161 -11.53 -14.07 13.68
CA LEU A 161 -10.41 -15.01 13.65
C LEU A 161 -10.54 -16.05 12.53
N VAL A 162 -11.76 -16.55 12.30
CA VAL A 162 -12.04 -17.47 11.18
C VAL A 162 -11.83 -16.78 9.83
N LYS A 163 -12.32 -15.54 9.66
CA LYS A 163 -12.21 -14.80 8.40
C LYS A 163 -10.79 -14.41 8.05
N ILE A 164 -9.99 -13.93 9.01
CA ILE A 164 -8.59 -13.59 8.72
C ILE A 164 -7.79 -14.84 8.29
N ARG A 165 -8.07 -16.00 8.89
CA ARG A 165 -7.44 -17.27 8.50
C ARG A 165 -7.87 -17.71 7.09
N LYS A 166 -9.16 -17.58 6.76
CA LYS A 166 -9.65 -17.81 5.39
C LYS A 166 -8.98 -16.90 4.36
N VAL A 167 -8.74 -15.64 4.69
CA VAL A 167 -7.97 -14.73 3.81
C VAL A 167 -6.54 -15.22 3.63
N GLN A 168 -5.86 -15.64 4.71
CA GLN A 168 -4.53 -16.23 4.61
C GLN A 168 -4.52 -17.50 3.73
N ASP A 169 -5.52 -18.36 3.89
CA ASP A 169 -5.66 -19.58 3.08
C ASP A 169 -5.86 -19.24 1.59
N GLN A 170 -6.77 -18.32 1.26
CA GLN A 170 -7.02 -17.90 -0.12
C GLN A 170 -5.78 -17.27 -0.79
N LEU A 171 -5.02 -16.46 -0.05
CA LEU A 171 -3.75 -15.91 -0.51
C LEU A 171 -2.76 -17.03 -0.84
N ARG A 172 -2.59 -17.98 0.10
CA ARG A 172 -1.68 -19.13 -0.07
C ARG A 172 -2.09 -20.01 -1.25
N ASP A 173 -3.37 -20.32 -1.37
CA ASP A 173 -3.92 -21.17 -2.43
C ASP A 173 -3.76 -20.52 -3.81
N SER A 174 -3.66 -19.19 -3.87
CA SER A 174 -3.34 -18.41 -5.08
C SER A 174 -1.84 -18.18 -5.28
N GLY A 175 -0.98 -18.86 -4.51
CA GLY A 175 0.48 -18.75 -4.62
C GLY A 175 1.07 -17.46 -4.04
N VAL A 176 0.29 -16.65 -3.31
CA VAL A 176 0.76 -15.43 -2.64
C VAL A 176 1.36 -15.79 -1.29
N GLN A 177 2.62 -15.40 -1.07
CA GLN A 177 3.27 -15.57 0.22
C GLN A 177 2.68 -14.58 1.22
N ALA A 178 2.02 -15.09 2.25
CA ALA A 178 1.37 -14.29 3.28
C ALA A 178 1.59 -14.90 4.67
N ARG A 179 2.05 -14.08 5.62
CA ARG A 179 2.12 -14.46 7.03
C ARG A 179 1.58 -13.37 7.93
N PHE A 180 0.91 -13.75 8.99
CA PHE A 180 0.56 -12.82 10.05
C PHE A 180 1.83 -12.29 10.73
N LEU A 181 1.79 -11.01 11.10
CA LEU A 181 2.76 -10.43 12.03
C LEU A 181 2.41 -10.89 13.45
N ASN A 182 3.42 -11.26 14.22
CA ASN A 182 3.24 -11.44 15.66
C ASN A 182 3.18 -10.07 16.38
N LYS A 183 2.90 -10.08 17.68
CA LYS A 183 2.83 -8.84 18.49
C LYS A 183 4.07 -7.94 18.34
N SER A 184 5.27 -8.50 18.42
CA SER A 184 6.51 -7.71 18.33
C SER A 184 6.69 -7.09 16.95
N GLU A 185 6.38 -7.84 15.89
CA GLU A 185 6.50 -7.36 14.52
C GLU A 185 5.43 -6.31 14.19
N ALA A 186 4.21 -6.48 14.70
CA ALA A 186 3.15 -5.49 14.54
C ALA A 186 3.48 -4.18 15.27
N SER A 187 4.03 -4.26 16.49
CA SER A 187 4.51 -3.07 17.23
C SER A 187 5.68 -2.39 16.50
N ASP A 188 6.69 -3.12 16.04
CA ASP A 188 7.80 -2.56 15.26
C ASP A 188 7.30 -1.89 13.97
N TYR A 189 6.32 -2.51 13.28
CA TYR A 189 5.72 -1.90 12.10
C TYR A 189 5.04 -0.56 12.42
N VAL A 190 4.22 -0.51 13.48
CA VAL A 190 3.55 0.71 13.92
C VAL A 190 4.57 1.80 14.25
N ASP A 191 5.65 1.46 14.96
CA ASP A 191 6.71 2.40 15.32
C ASP A 191 7.46 2.91 14.08
N ARG A 192 7.74 2.04 13.10
CA ARG A 192 8.34 2.42 11.81
C ARG A 192 7.46 3.35 11.01
N TYR A 193 6.17 3.04 10.96
CA TYR A 193 5.19 3.88 10.29
C TYR A 193 5.10 5.24 10.95
N PHE A 194 5.03 5.27 12.28
CA PHE A 194 5.00 6.48 13.07
C PHE A 194 6.23 7.37 12.84
N ALA A 195 7.42 6.80 12.71
CA ALA A 195 8.64 7.56 12.43
C ALA A 195 8.91 7.77 10.92
N MET A 196 8.02 7.26 10.06
CA MET A 196 8.22 7.13 8.61
C MET A 196 9.64 6.65 8.29
N ASN A 197 10.10 5.61 9.00
CA ASN A 197 11.45 5.05 8.90
C ASN A 197 11.41 3.53 8.72
N PHE A 198 11.57 3.10 7.46
CA PHE A 198 11.60 1.69 7.09
C PHE A 198 12.98 1.22 6.62
N LYS A 199 14.00 2.10 6.65
CA LYS A 199 15.36 1.78 6.21
C LYS A 199 16.32 1.50 7.37
N ASP A 200 16.20 2.27 8.46
CA ASP A 200 17.18 2.23 9.53
C ASP A 200 16.87 1.12 10.54
N ARG A 201 17.93 0.55 11.12
CA ARG A 201 17.82 -0.49 12.16
C ARG A 201 17.22 0.06 13.46
N ILE A 202 17.60 1.28 13.82
CA ILE A 202 17.14 1.97 15.04
C ILE A 202 16.18 3.07 14.62
N ILE A 203 15.01 3.07 15.25
CA ILE A 203 13.96 4.07 15.01
C ILE A 203 14.07 5.11 16.12
N SER A 204 14.17 6.38 15.76
CA SER A 204 14.07 7.49 16.69
C SER A 204 12.72 8.17 16.50
N MET A 205 11.94 8.29 17.57
CA MET A 205 10.68 9.01 17.55
C MET A 205 10.93 10.48 17.90
N THR A 206 10.39 11.37 17.07
CA THR A 206 10.47 12.82 17.26
C THR A 206 9.08 13.43 17.35
N ASN A 207 9.00 14.65 17.87
CA ASN A 207 7.74 15.39 17.91
C ASN A 207 7.23 15.71 16.49
N PHE A 208 5.91 15.85 16.39
CA PHE A 208 5.22 16.18 15.15
C PHE A 208 4.93 17.67 15.09
N LYS A 209 5.09 18.23 13.90
CA LYS A 209 4.59 19.55 13.54
C LYS A 209 3.79 19.39 12.25
N SER A 210 2.47 19.58 12.33
CA SER A 210 1.61 19.59 11.16
C SER A 210 1.22 21.00 10.79
N ASP A 211 1.33 21.30 9.51
CA ASP A 211 0.63 22.41 8.86
C ASP A 211 -0.42 21.83 7.89
N ASP A 212 -1.02 22.69 7.07
CA ASP A 212 -2.09 22.30 6.15
C ASP A 212 -1.54 21.63 4.86
N GLU A 213 -0.22 21.62 4.66
CA GLU A 213 0.45 21.09 3.45
C GLU A 213 1.34 19.87 3.73
N SER A 214 1.79 19.69 4.98
CA SER A 214 2.73 18.66 5.38
C SER A 214 2.68 18.31 6.88
N VAL A 215 3.13 17.10 7.18
CA VAL A 215 3.42 16.61 8.53
C VAL A 215 4.93 16.44 8.67
N SER A 216 5.55 17.26 9.50
CA SER A 216 7.00 17.22 9.78
C SER A 216 7.29 16.44 11.06
N MET A 217 8.35 15.64 11.03
CA MET A 217 8.80 14.77 12.12
C MET A 217 10.33 14.86 12.20
N GLY A 218 10.87 15.67 13.13
CA GLY A 218 12.31 15.83 13.27
C GLY A 218 12.96 16.37 11.99
N ASP A 219 13.82 15.57 11.36
CA ASP A 219 14.53 15.86 10.12
C ASP A 219 13.79 15.39 8.85
N LYS A 220 12.53 14.94 8.98
CA LYS A 220 11.70 14.49 7.87
C LYS A 220 10.47 15.35 7.69
N ARG A 221 10.01 15.44 6.45
CA ARG A 221 8.74 16.06 6.09
C ARG A 221 7.94 15.11 5.21
N CYS A 222 6.70 14.89 5.60
CA CYS A 222 5.76 14.02 4.89
C CYS A 222 4.64 14.85 4.29
N LYS A 223 4.23 14.55 3.06
CA LYS A 223 3.02 15.09 2.46
C LYS A 223 2.13 13.94 2.01
N VAL A 224 0.84 14.06 2.31
CA VAL A 224 -0.20 13.12 1.91
C VAL A 224 -0.88 13.64 0.65
N TYR A 225 -0.89 12.81 -0.38
CA TYR A 225 -1.53 13.06 -1.67
C TYR A 225 -2.72 12.10 -1.81
N SER A 226 -3.94 12.62 -1.75
CA SER A 226 -5.13 11.81 -2.07
C SER A 226 -5.26 11.67 -3.59
N LEU A 227 -5.32 10.43 -4.09
CA LEU A 227 -5.38 10.18 -5.53
C LEU A 227 -6.71 10.57 -6.16
N VAL A 228 -7.81 10.45 -5.40
CA VAL A 228 -9.16 10.76 -5.88
C VAL A 228 -9.73 11.86 -4.99
N ASP A 229 -10.15 12.95 -5.63
CA ASP A 229 -10.94 13.99 -4.99
C ASP A 229 -12.41 13.58 -4.99
N VAL A 230 -13.04 13.49 -3.81
CA VAL A 230 -14.45 13.07 -3.70
C VAL A 230 -15.39 14.14 -4.27
N ASP A 231 -15.00 15.42 -4.24
CA ASP A 231 -15.79 16.50 -4.82
C ASP A 231 -15.73 16.51 -6.35
N CYS A 232 -14.62 16.04 -6.92
CA CYS A 232 -14.36 16.02 -8.35
C CYS A 232 -13.68 14.72 -8.75
N ILE A 233 -14.47 13.63 -8.75
CA ILE A 233 -13.98 12.31 -9.15
C ILE A 233 -13.70 12.34 -10.66
N SER A 234 -12.45 12.55 -11.01
CA SER A 234 -11.96 12.43 -12.38
C SER A 234 -11.18 11.12 -12.50
N LEU A 235 -11.91 10.10 -12.95
CA LEU A 235 -11.37 8.79 -13.29
C LEU A 235 -11.74 8.48 -14.74
N PRO A 236 -10.91 7.72 -15.47
CA PRO A 236 -11.24 7.30 -16.82
C PRO A 236 -12.50 6.41 -16.83
N SER A 237 -13.26 6.44 -17.94
CA SER A 237 -14.47 5.63 -18.11
C SER A 237 -14.21 4.13 -18.14
N MET A 238 -12.98 3.73 -18.50
CA MET A 238 -12.49 2.37 -18.46
C MET A 238 -11.14 2.35 -17.77
N ILE A 239 -10.99 1.46 -16.79
CA ILE A 239 -9.75 1.24 -16.07
C ILE A 239 -9.30 -0.21 -16.24
N ARG A 240 -8.00 -0.40 -16.45
CA ARG A 240 -7.37 -1.72 -16.56
C ARG A 240 -6.38 -1.89 -15.40
N PRO A 241 -6.08 -3.12 -14.99
CA PRO A 241 -5.17 -3.37 -13.88
C PRO A 241 -3.69 -3.11 -14.23
N TYR A 242 -3.39 -2.84 -15.51
CA TYR A 242 -2.06 -2.55 -16.05
C TYR A 242 -2.14 -1.44 -17.10
N THR A 243 -0.98 -0.88 -17.43
CA THR A 243 -0.76 0.01 -18.58
C THR A 243 0.46 -0.46 -19.37
N ASN A 244 0.61 -0.01 -20.61
CA ASN A 244 1.76 -0.34 -21.44
C ASN A 244 2.78 0.80 -21.43
N ILE A 245 4.05 0.43 -21.34
CA ILE A 245 5.18 1.32 -21.63
C ILE A 245 5.92 0.84 -22.85
N GLU A 246 6.48 1.77 -23.62
CA GLU A 246 7.35 1.44 -24.75
C GLU A 246 8.80 1.38 -24.31
N VAL A 247 9.46 0.24 -24.57
CA VAL A 247 10.90 0.06 -24.37
C VAL A 247 11.49 -0.48 -25.65
N ASN A 248 12.38 0.28 -26.29
CA ASN A 248 13.04 -0.10 -27.56
C ASN A 248 12.03 -0.57 -28.63
N ASN A 249 10.95 0.21 -28.84
CA ASN A 249 9.85 -0.09 -29.79
C ASN A 249 9.06 -1.37 -29.48
N THR A 250 9.14 -1.88 -28.25
CA THR A 250 8.33 -3.01 -27.78
C THR A 250 7.43 -2.54 -26.64
N GLU A 251 6.15 -2.86 -26.71
CA GLU A 251 5.22 -2.63 -25.61
C GLU A 251 5.45 -3.64 -24.49
N MET A 252 5.60 -3.16 -23.25
CA MET A 252 5.67 -3.99 -22.06
C MET A 252 4.60 -3.57 -21.05
N PRO A 253 3.83 -4.53 -20.51
CA PRO A 253 2.84 -4.24 -19.48
C PRO A 253 3.54 -3.94 -18.15
N VAL A 254 3.06 -2.92 -17.47
CA VAL A 254 3.45 -2.52 -16.11
C VAL A 254 2.20 -2.20 -15.30
N ASP A 255 2.33 -2.20 -13.98
CA ASP A 255 1.25 -1.77 -13.09
C ASP A 255 0.73 -0.39 -13.47
N LEU A 256 -0.59 -0.21 -13.37
CA LEU A 256 -1.25 1.07 -13.64
C LEU A 256 -0.59 2.23 -12.86
N VAL A 257 -0.27 2.02 -11.58
CA VAL A 257 0.35 3.01 -10.71
C VAL A 257 1.86 2.79 -10.53
N SER A 258 2.53 2.12 -11.49
CA SER A 258 3.97 1.83 -11.48
C SER A 258 4.88 3.04 -11.26
N ALA A 259 4.43 4.26 -11.58
CA ALA A 259 5.22 5.47 -11.41
C ALA A 259 5.58 5.78 -9.94
N ILE A 260 4.81 5.30 -8.96
CA ILE A 260 4.95 5.66 -7.54
C ILE A 260 6.24 5.15 -6.88
N ASP A 261 6.90 4.15 -7.47
CA ASP A 261 8.17 3.62 -6.93
C ASP A 261 9.43 4.41 -7.34
N SER A 262 9.24 5.43 -8.20
CA SER A 262 10.32 6.22 -8.78
C SER A 262 10.19 7.73 -8.52
N ILE A 263 9.46 8.12 -7.47
CA ILE A 263 9.25 9.53 -7.11
C ILE A 263 10.61 10.19 -6.79
N PRO A 264 10.95 11.32 -7.44
CA PRO A 264 12.22 12.00 -7.22
C PRO A 264 12.31 12.56 -5.79
N ASN A 265 13.51 12.50 -5.21
CA ASN A 265 13.83 12.97 -3.85
C ASN A 265 13.09 12.28 -2.69
N ALA A 266 12.17 11.35 -2.96
CA ALA A 266 11.48 10.60 -1.92
C ALA A 266 12.44 9.61 -1.25
N ASP A 267 12.53 9.69 0.08
CA ASP A 267 13.22 8.69 0.90
C ASP A 267 12.32 7.48 1.17
N THR A 268 11.04 7.73 1.38
CA THR A 268 10.03 6.70 1.65
C THR A 268 8.71 7.14 1.02
N VAL A 269 8.03 6.21 0.36
CA VAL A 269 6.69 6.40 -0.18
C VAL A 269 5.82 5.29 0.37
N VAL A 270 4.68 5.63 0.98
CA VAL A 270 3.69 4.65 1.40
C VAL A 270 2.43 4.86 0.59
N TYR A 271 2.03 3.85 -0.18
CA TYR A 271 0.77 3.85 -0.89
C TYR A 271 -0.30 3.12 -0.07
N ASN A 272 -1.22 3.88 0.54
CA ASN A 272 -2.32 3.35 1.30
C ASN A 272 -3.54 3.14 0.40
N GLN A 273 -4.00 1.90 0.35
CA GLN A 273 -5.14 1.47 -0.44
C GLN A 273 -6.18 0.87 0.49
N VAL A 274 -7.24 1.61 0.78
CA VAL A 274 -8.27 1.20 1.72
C VAL A 274 -9.56 0.93 0.98
N ILE A 275 -10.11 -0.28 1.19
CA ILE A 275 -11.37 -0.75 0.63
C ILE A 275 -12.29 -1.09 1.78
N PHE A 276 -13.36 -0.32 1.95
CA PHE A 276 -14.41 -0.56 2.93
C PHE A 276 -15.55 -1.34 2.28
N LEU A 277 -16.06 -2.33 3.01
CA LEU A 277 -17.09 -3.25 2.52
C LEU A 277 -18.46 -2.89 3.12
N PRO A 278 -19.31 -2.15 2.38
CA PRO A 278 -20.60 -1.71 2.87
C PRO A 278 -21.68 -2.80 2.75
N ASN A 279 -22.85 -2.54 3.34
CA ASN A 279 -24.03 -3.35 3.15
C ASN A 279 -24.57 -3.18 1.72
N GLN A 280 -24.40 -4.20 0.88
CA GLN A 280 -24.80 -4.14 -0.53
C GLN A 280 -26.29 -3.83 -0.75
N LYS A 281 -27.19 -4.38 0.09
CA LYS A 281 -28.64 -4.13 -0.02
C LYS A 281 -28.98 -2.68 0.28
N ARG A 282 -28.33 -2.09 1.28
CA ARG A 282 -28.49 -0.68 1.64
C ARG A 282 -28.03 0.22 0.50
N GLU A 283 -26.84 -0.02 -0.04
CA GLU A 283 -26.28 0.82 -1.11
C GLU A 283 -27.10 0.75 -2.40
N LEU A 284 -27.55 -0.45 -2.79
CA LEU A 284 -28.45 -0.60 -3.93
C LEU A 284 -29.79 0.14 -3.73
N SER A 285 -30.35 0.11 -2.52
CA SER A 285 -31.56 0.88 -2.20
C SER A 285 -31.34 2.39 -2.28
N LEU A 286 -30.15 2.89 -1.90
CA LEU A 286 -29.79 4.30 -2.04
C LEU A 286 -29.66 4.70 -3.51
N LEU A 287 -29.04 3.85 -4.34
CA LEU A 287 -28.97 4.04 -5.78
C LEU A 287 -30.36 4.06 -6.43
N ASP A 288 -31.27 3.16 -6.04
CA ASP A 288 -32.66 3.15 -6.52
C ASP A 288 -33.41 4.43 -6.15
N LYS A 289 -33.26 4.91 -4.92
CA LYS A 289 -33.85 6.20 -4.48
C LYS A 289 -33.30 7.36 -5.31
N LYS A 290 -31.99 7.37 -5.59
CA LYS A 290 -31.34 8.40 -6.42
C LYS A 290 -31.86 8.35 -7.87
N LYS A 291 -31.94 7.16 -8.46
CA LYS A 291 -32.52 6.92 -9.80
C LYS A 291 -33.96 7.42 -9.90
N ASN A 292 -34.82 7.04 -8.95
CA ASN A 292 -36.23 7.44 -8.96
C ASN A 292 -36.40 8.95 -8.80
N ARG A 293 -35.57 9.59 -7.97
CA ARG A 293 -35.55 11.05 -7.82
C ARG A 293 -35.20 11.76 -9.13
N HIS A 294 -34.12 11.34 -9.81
CA HIS A 294 -33.74 11.93 -11.10
C HIS A 294 -34.75 11.64 -12.22
N ALA A 295 -35.35 10.44 -12.23
CA ALA A 295 -36.40 10.10 -13.18
C ALA A 295 -37.67 10.97 -13.02
N SER A 296 -37.98 11.39 -11.79
CA SER A 296 -39.16 12.23 -11.50
C SER A 296 -39.03 13.68 -11.99
N ILE A 297 -37.80 14.16 -12.27
CA ILE A 297 -37.54 15.52 -12.79
C ILE A 297 -36.73 15.38 -14.09
N PRO A 298 -37.36 15.12 -15.23
CA PRO A 298 -36.64 14.85 -16.47
C PRO A 298 -35.91 16.10 -16.98
N ASN A 299 -34.59 16.01 -17.06
CA ASN A 299 -33.74 16.93 -17.82
C ASN A 299 -32.57 16.12 -18.40
N PRO A 300 -31.83 16.62 -19.41
CA PRO A 300 -30.76 15.85 -20.06
C PRO A 300 -29.71 15.30 -19.08
N SER A 301 -29.33 16.07 -18.07
CA SER A 301 -28.36 15.66 -17.04
C SER A 301 -28.91 14.54 -16.14
N ASN A 302 -30.18 14.62 -15.76
CA ASN A 302 -30.86 13.63 -14.94
C ASN A 302 -31.12 12.34 -15.72
N GLN A 303 -31.41 12.43 -17.03
CA GLN A 303 -31.53 11.26 -17.90
C GLN A 303 -30.20 10.50 -17.99
N ALA A 304 -29.09 11.21 -18.21
CA ALA A 304 -27.76 10.61 -18.20
C ALA A 304 -27.45 9.92 -16.85
N ALA A 305 -27.72 10.58 -15.72
CA ALA A 305 -27.54 9.98 -14.40
C ALA A 305 -28.40 8.72 -14.17
N VAL A 306 -29.63 8.70 -14.68
CA VAL A 306 -30.52 7.53 -14.61
C VAL A 306 -29.98 6.37 -15.43
N GLU A 307 -29.49 6.64 -16.64
CA GLU A 307 -28.87 5.64 -17.52
C GLU A 307 -27.58 5.08 -16.90
N ASP A 308 -26.73 5.93 -16.32
CA ASP A 308 -25.51 5.53 -15.64
C ASP A 308 -25.80 4.58 -14.47
N ILE A 309 -26.78 4.93 -13.62
CA ILE A 309 -27.17 4.08 -12.49
C ILE A 309 -27.70 2.74 -13.00
N LYS A 310 -28.51 2.72 -14.08
CA LYS A 310 -29.00 1.47 -14.67
C LYS A 310 -27.84 0.59 -15.17
N ARG A 311 -26.86 1.17 -15.87
CA ARG A 311 -25.68 0.42 -16.32
C ARG A 311 -24.90 -0.20 -15.16
N VAL A 312 -24.68 0.55 -14.09
CA VAL A 312 -24.01 0.02 -12.88
C VAL A 312 -24.84 -1.11 -12.24
N GLN A 313 -26.15 -0.94 -12.12
CA GLN A 313 -27.04 -1.98 -11.56
C GLN A 313 -27.06 -3.24 -12.44
N GLU A 314 -27.03 -3.11 -13.77
CA GLU A 314 -26.94 -4.24 -14.69
C GLU A 314 -25.62 -4.99 -14.57
N VAL A 315 -24.49 -4.30 -14.47
CA VAL A 315 -23.17 -4.93 -14.26
C VAL A 315 -23.13 -5.69 -12.94
N ILE A 316 -23.62 -5.08 -11.85
CA ILE A 316 -23.72 -5.73 -10.54
C ILE A 316 -24.56 -7.02 -10.64
N ALA A 317 -25.71 -6.97 -11.31
CA ALA A 317 -26.61 -8.11 -11.43
C ALA A 317 -26.06 -9.22 -12.35
N ARG A 318 -25.40 -8.87 -13.46
CA ARG A 318 -24.90 -9.83 -14.46
C ARG A 318 -23.59 -10.49 -14.03
N GLU A 319 -22.66 -9.70 -13.49
CA GLU A 319 -21.30 -10.15 -13.22
C GLU A 319 -21.03 -10.42 -11.74
N SER A 320 -22.07 -10.32 -10.88
CA SER A 320 -21.98 -10.54 -9.44
C SER A 320 -20.93 -9.67 -8.75
N LYS A 321 -20.77 -8.42 -9.21
CA LYS A 321 -19.85 -7.44 -8.62
C LYS A 321 -20.45 -6.81 -7.37
N GLN A 322 -19.59 -6.33 -6.48
CA GLN A 322 -20.00 -5.62 -5.27
C GLN A 322 -19.58 -4.14 -5.33
N LEU A 323 -20.37 -3.30 -4.67
CA LEU A 323 -20.04 -1.90 -4.41
C LEU A 323 -19.10 -1.81 -3.22
N VAL A 324 -18.04 -1.01 -3.36
CA VAL A 324 -17.07 -0.76 -2.28
C VAL A 324 -16.82 0.73 -2.15
N TYR A 325 -16.58 1.18 -0.92
CA TYR A 325 -16.01 2.50 -0.70
C TYR A 325 -14.49 2.39 -0.72
N SER A 326 -13.82 3.29 -1.44
CA SER A 326 -12.38 3.27 -1.60
C SER A 326 -11.75 4.59 -1.13
N HIS A 327 -10.54 4.50 -0.60
CA HIS A 327 -9.66 5.62 -0.33
C HIS A 327 -8.24 5.24 -0.74
N PHE A 328 -7.62 6.05 -1.59
CA PHE A 328 -6.26 5.84 -2.07
C PHE A 328 -5.44 7.09 -1.81
N ASN A 329 -4.37 6.97 -1.02
CA ASN A 329 -3.45 8.08 -0.78
C ASN A 329 -1.99 7.63 -0.82
N LEU A 330 -1.11 8.57 -1.16
CA LEU A 330 0.33 8.42 -1.10
C LEU A 330 0.87 9.30 0.02
N ILE A 331 1.65 8.72 0.93
CA ILE A 331 2.44 9.48 1.89
C ILE A 331 3.88 9.50 1.39
N VAL A 332 4.34 10.65 0.95
CA VAL A 332 5.71 10.85 0.48
C VAL A 332 6.51 11.53 1.57
N ALA A 333 7.52 10.83 2.09
CA ALA A 333 8.48 11.35 3.06
C ALA A 333 9.78 11.73 2.37
N VAL A 334 10.25 12.94 2.66
CA VAL A 334 11.52 13.50 2.21
C VAL A 334 12.32 14.02 3.40
N SER A 335 13.62 14.22 3.23
CA SER A 335 14.44 15.00 4.15
C SER A 335 13.90 16.43 4.31
N GLY A 336 14.00 17.00 5.52
CA GLY A 336 13.34 18.25 5.93
C GLY A 336 13.59 19.46 5.04
N ASP A 337 14.81 19.58 4.49
CA ASP A 337 15.21 20.70 3.61
C ASP A 337 14.82 20.48 2.14
N THR A 338 14.25 19.32 1.80
CA THR A 338 13.95 18.94 0.42
C THR A 338 12.65 19.57 -0.05
N ASP A 339 12.67 20.19 -1.23
CA ASP A 339 11.47 20.72 -1.87
C ASP A 339 10.50 19.61 -2.31
N LEU A 340 9.30 19.61 -1.72
CA LEU A 340 8.20 18.70 -2.04
C LEU A 340 7.54 19.01 -3.39
N GLN A 341 7.73 20.19 -3.97
CA GLN A 341 7.10 20.56 -5.24
C GLN A 341 7.52 19.65 -6.39
N LYS A 342 8.77 19.18 -6.38
CA LYS A 342 9.25 18.19 -7.36
C LYS A 342 8.50 16.85 -7.26
N CYS A 343 8.18 16.40 -6.04
CA CYS A 343 7.37 15.20 -5.81
C CYS A 343 5.95 15.44 -6.32
N THR A 344 5.35 16.57 -5.95
CA THR A 344 4.00 16.97 -6.39
C THR A 344 3.89 16.99 -7.92
N ASN A 345 4.79 17.70 -8.61
CA ASN A 345 4.77 17.80 -10.06
C ASN A 345 4.95 16.44 -10.75
N HIS A 346 5.82 15.59 -10.21
CA HIS A 346 6.01 14.24 -10.75
C HIS A 346 4.73 13.41 -10.64
N LEU A 347 4.08 13.44 -9.48
CA LEU A 347 2.83 12.74 -9.23
C LEU A 347 1.68 13.30 -10.08
N GLU A 348 1.50 14.62 -10.14
CA GLU A 348 0.48 15.25 -11.00
C GLU A 348 0.67 14.88 -12.48
N ASN A 349 1.90 14.85 -12.97
CA ASN A 349 2.19 14.45 -14.35
C ASN A 349 2.02 12.95 -14.59
N ALA A 350 2.34 12.09 -13.62
CA ALA A 350 2.16 10.65 -13.72
C ALA A 350 0.68 10.28 -13.75
N PHE A 351 -0.09 10.75 -12.76
CA PHE A 351 -1.52 10.48 -12.64
C PHE A 351 -2.35 11.24 -13.69
N GLY A 352 -1.97 12.47 -14.05
CA GLY A 352 -2.65 13.24 -15.09
C GLY A 352 -2.62 12.57 -16.47
N ARG A 353 -1.53 11.87 -16.82
CA ARG A 353 -1.45 11.05 -18.04
C ARG A 353 -2.42 9.88 -18.06
N MET A 354 -2.88 9.44 -16.89
CA MET A 354 -3.87 8.37 -16.73
C MET A 354 -5.30 8.89 -16.60
N GLY A 355 -5.50 10.22 -16.70
CA GLY A 355 -6.79 10.85 -16.44
C GLY A 355 -7.21 10.81 -14.97
N ILE A 356 -6.24 10.71 -14.05
CA ILE A 356 -6.46 10.75 -12.60
C ILE A 356 -5.92 12.09 -12.09
N HIS A 357 -6.78 12.88 -11.45
CA HIS A 357 -6.40 14.18 -10.88
C HIS A 357 -6.25 14.08 -9.37
N ILE A 358 -5.00 14.22 -8.90
CA ILE A 358 -4.67 14.26 -7.47
C ILE A 358 -5.38 15.45 -6.82
N SER A 359 -5.99 15.23 -5.67
CA SER A 359 -6.69 16.30 -4.96
C SER A 359 -5.70 17.37 -4.51
N LYS A 360 -6.03 18.63 -4.84
CA LYS A 360 -5.32 19.82 -4.37
C LYS A 360 -5.85 20.34 -3.03
N ARG A 361 -6.87 19.69 -2.47
CA ARG A 361 -7.66 20.17 -1.32
C ARG A 361 -7.47 19.34 -0.05
N ALA A 362 -6.43 18.52 0.00
CA ALA A 362 -6.09 17.69 1.16
C ALA A 362 -5.49 18.52 2.32
N TYR A 363 -6.18 19.55 2.79
CA TYR A 363 -5.72 20.40 3.90
C TYR A 363 -5.74 19.67 5.26
N ASN A 364 -6.35 18.48 5.33
CA ASN A 364 -6.44 17.59 6.48
C ASN A 364 -5.25 16.61 6.55
N GLN A 365 -4.03 17.11 6.36
CA GLN A 365 -2.81 16.30 6.27
C GLN A 365 -2.59 15.39 7.48
N LEU A 366 -2.82 15.92 8.69
CA LEU A 366 -2.67 15.17 9.93
C LEU A 366 -3.71 14.06 10.05
N GLU A 367 -4.96 14.37 9.74
CA GLU A 367 -6.08 13.43 9.81
C GLU A 367 -5.91 12.29 8.78
N LEU A 368 -5.49 12.61 7.55
CA LEU A 368 -5.18 11.62 6.53
C LEU A 368 -4.00 10.73 6.93
N PHE A 369 -2.94 11.33 7.48
CA PHE A 369 -1.78 10.58 7.98
C PHE A 369 -2.20 9.61 9.10
N VAL A 370 -3.00 10.09 10.06
CA VAL A 370 -3.49 9.30 11.20
C VAL A 370 -4.46 8.20 10.76
N GLY A 371 -5.37 8.48 9.83
CA GLY A 371 -6.29 7.48 9.26
C GLY A 371 -5.60 6.43 8.40
N SER A 372 -4.36 6.67 8.00
CA SER A 372 -3.54 5.74 7.23
C SER A 372 -2.70 4.80 8.12
N PHE A 373 -2.79 4.91 9.45
CA PHE A 373 -2.23 3.91 10.35
C PHE A 373 -2.96 2.57 10.18
N PRO A 374 -2.24 1.42 10.24
CA PRO A 374 -2.87 0.12 10.10
C PRO A 374 -3.95 -0.08 11.16
N GLY A 375 -5.17 -0.39 10.74
CA GLY A 375 -6.30 -0.59 11.66
C GLY A 375 -7.09 0.67 12.02
N ASN A 376 -6.57 1.86 11.76
CA ASN A 376 -7.26 3.13 12.05
C ASN A 376 -8.05 3.68 10.84
N CYS A 377 -8.21 2.90 9.77
CA CYS A 377 -8.82 3.36 8.52
C CYS A 377 -10.27 3.86 8.65
N TYR A 378 -11.01 3.41 9.66
CA TYR A 378 -12.36 3.89 9.94
C TYR A 378 -12.40 5.34 10.49
N SER A 379 -11.26 5.95 10.80
CA SER A 379 -11.17 7.37 11.12
C SER A 379 -11.27 8.27 9.89
N LEU A 380 -11.04 7.74 8.68
CA LEU A 380 -11.24 8.46 7.41
C LEU A 380 -12.72 8.83 7.27
N ASN A 381 -13.04 10.04 6.87
CA ASN A 381 -14.42 10.50 6.82
C ASN A 381 -15.22 9.85 5.69
N GLU A 382 -16.44 9.43 5.98
CA GLU A 382 -17.34 8.79 5.01
C GLU A 382 -17.74 9.70 3.83
N GLU A 383 -17.81 11.01 4.05
CA GLU A 383 -18.34 11.96 3.06
C GLU A 383 -17.27 12.55 2.15
N TYR A 384 -16.06 12.82 2.65
CA TYR A 384 -15.03 13.54 1.89
C TYR A 384 -13.72 12.78 1.69
N ASP A 385 -13.47 11.69 2.41
CA ASP A 385 -12.27 10.86 2.19
C ASP A 385 -12.59 9.58 1.38
N ARG A 386 -13.86 9.14 1.33
CA ARG A 386 -14.24 7.86 0.71
C ARG A 386 -15.11 8.09 -0.53
N PHE A 387 -14.85 7.35 -1.60
CA PHE A 387 -15.70 7.36 -2.80
C PHE A 387 -16.26 5.97 -3.11
N LEU A 388 -17.47 5.91 -3.63
CA LEU A 388 -18.14 4.65 -4.00
C LEU A 388 -17.78 4.24 -5.42
N THR A 389 -17.39 2.98 -5.61
CA THR A 389 -17.10 2.39 -6.92
C THR A 389 -17.37 0.89 -6.94
N LEU A 390 -17.23 0.26 -8.11
CA LEU A 390 -17.25 -1.20 -8.24
C LEU A 390 -15.95 -1.80 -7.71
N SER A 391 -16.03 -2.97 -7.07
CA SER A 391 -14.87 -3.67 -6.50
C SER A 391 -13.71 -3.78 -7.48
N ASP A 392 -13.98 -4.19 -8.71
CA ASP A 392 -12.92 -4.45 -9.70
C ASP A 392 -12.21 -3.18 -10.13
N ALA A 393 -12.94 -2.08 -10.29
CA ALA A 393 -12.35 -0.78 -10.58
C ALA A 393 -11.44 -0.30 -9.45
N ALA A 394 -11.84 -0.54 -8.19
CA ALA A 394 -10.99 -0.26 -7.04
C ALA A 394 -9.74 -1.15 -7.02
N MET A 395 -9.88 -2.45 -7.30
CA MET A 395 -8.74 -3.37 -7.34
C MET A 395 -7.75 -3.01 -8.46
N CYS A 396 -8.21 -2.46 -9.59
CA CYS A 396 -7.33 -1.96 -10.65
C CYS A 396 -6.36 -0.87 -10.16
N LEU A 397 -6.78 -0.02 -9.21
CA LEU A 397 -5.97 1.07 -8.64
C LEU A 397 -4.97 0.62 -7.55
N MET A 398 -5.11 -0.60 -7.02
CA MET A 398 -4.16 -1.15 -6.03
C MET A 398 -2.81 -1.46 -6.69
N TYR A 399 -1.70 -1.36 -5.99
CA TYR A 399 -0.39 -1.72 -6.55
C TYR A 399 -0.16 -3.24 -6.50
N LYS A 400 0.41 -3.82 -7.56
CA LYS A 400 0.41 -5.29 -7.78
C LYS A 400 1.81 -5.90 -7.94
N GLU A 401 2.82 -5.06 -8.13
CA GLU A 401 4.17 -5.49 -8.52
C GLU A 401 5.08 -5.79 -7.32
N ARG A 402 5.98 -6.76 -7.48
CA ARG A 402 7.14 -6.98 -6.61
C ARG A 402 8.45 -6.81 -7.39
N VAL A 403 9.48 -6.32 -6.70
CA VAL A 403 10.84 -6.27 -7.24
C VAL A 403 11.52 -7.63 -7.01
N GLN A 404 12.43 -8.01 -7.91
CA GLN A 404 13.24 -9.22 -7.70
C GLN A 404 14.17 -9.01 -6.51
N HIS A 405 14.00 -9.82 -5.47
CA HIS A 405 14.94 -9.92 -4.36
C HIS A 405 15.96 -11.04 -4.59
N SER A 406 17.05 -11.00 -3.81
CA SER A 406 18.04 -12.08 -3.81
C SER A 406 17.39 -13.37 -3.31
N GLU A 407 17.63 -14.45 -4.03
CA GLU A 407 17.13 -15.76 -3.66
C GLU A 407 17.88 -16.30 -2.43
N ASP A 408 17.13 -16.95 -1.54
CA ASP A 408 17.68 -17.70 -0.41
C ASP A 408 18.17 -19.06 -0.92
N THR A 409 19.44 -19.09 -1.35
CA THR A 409 20.08 -20.26 -1.97
C THR A 409 21.53 -20.43 -1.50
N PRO A 410 22.02 -21.68 -1.35
CA PRO A 410 23.44 -21.94 -1.20
C PRO A 410 24.24 -21.64 -2.48
N VAL A 411 23.60 -21.66 -3.65
CA VAL A 411 24.24 -21.41 -4.95
C VAL A 411 24.03 -19.95 -5.39
N LYS A 412 24.88 -19.04 -4.89
CA LYS A 412 24.73 -17.59 -5.13
C LYS A 412 25.44 -17.12 -6.40
N VAL A 413 24.70 -17.05 -7.51
CA VAL A 413 25.17 -16.38 -8.73
C VAL A 413 24.61 -14.96 -8.78
N TYR A 414 25.46 -13.98 -8.52
CA TYR A 414 25.09 -12.57 -8.59
C TYR A 414 24.97 -12.05 -10.02
N TYR A 415 23.76 -11.61 -10.36
CA TYR A 415 23.42 -10.80 -11.52
C TYR A 415 23.14 -9.36 -11.09
N THR A 416 23.04 -8.45 -12.04
CA THR A 416 22.62 -7.08 -11.78
C THR A 416 21.14 -6.95 -12.15
N ASP A 417 20.33 -6.41 -11.25
CA ASP A 417 18.93 -6.10 -11.55
C ASP A 417 18.80 -4.89 -12.49
N ARG A 418 17.56 -4.51 -12.81
CA ARG A 418 17.28 -3.34 -13.65
C ARG A 418 17.53 -1.99 -12.94
N GLN A 419 17.71 -1.98 -11.62
CA GLN A 419 18.11 -0.80 -10.86
C GLN A 419 19.63 -0.64 -10.78
N GLY A 420 20.39 -1.61 -11.27
CA GLY A 420 21.84 -1.57 -11.29
C GLY A 420 22.50 -2.08 -10.00
N VAL A 421 21.80 -2.89 -9.19
CA VAL A 421 22.32 -3.50 -7.96
C VAL A 421 22.45 -5.03 -8.07
N PRO A 422 23.43 -5.65 -7.39
CA PRO A 422 23.60 -7.10 -7.39
C PRO A 422 22.43 -7.83 -6.70
N VAL A 423 21.96 -8.90 -7.35
CA VAL A 423 20.92 -9.81 -6.87
C VAL A 423 21.43 -11.24 -7.01
N ALA A 424 21.36 -12.02 -5.94
CA ALA A 424 21.71 -13.44 -5.97
C ALA A 424 20.58 -14.24 -6.63
N ILE A 425 20.93 -15.05 -7.62
CA ILE A 425 20.00 -15.92 -8.36
C ILE A 425 20.55 -17.34 -8.34
N ASP A 426 19.69 -18.31 -8.06
CA ASP A 426 19.93 -19.72 -8.28
C ASP A 426 19.63 -20.08 -9.74
N ILE A 427 20.69 -20.11 -10.57
CA ILE A 427 20.59 -20.51 -11.97
C ILE A 427 20.13 -21.96 -12.18
N THR A 428 20.10 -22.78 -11.12
CA THR A 428 19.61 -24.17 -11.21
C THR A 428 18.12 -24.29 -10.97
N GLY A 429 17.51 -23.31 -10.28
CA GLY A 429 16.13 -23.33 -9.82
C GLY A 429 15.79 -24.41 -8.77
N LYS A 430 16.79 -25.13 -8.25
CA LYS A 430 16.58 -26.32 -7.39
C LYS A 430 17.13 -26.21 -5.98
N GLU A 431 18.24 -25.50 -5.83
CA GLU A 431 19.01 -25.47 -4.58
C GLU A 431 18.47 -24.38 -3.65
N GLY A 432 17.76 -23.40 -4.19
CA GLY A 432 17.04 -22.38 -3.44
C GLY A 432 15.95 -22.94 -2.53
N ARG A 433 15.64 -22.18 -1.48
CA ARG A 433 14.51 -22.44 -0.57
C ARG A 433 13.18 -22.58 -1.31
N GLN A 434 13.02 -21.78 -2.37
CA GLN A 434 11.92 -21.92 -3.32
C GLN A 434 12.44 -22.67 -4.55
N LYS A 435 11.84 -23.83 -4.85
CA LYS A 435 12.20 -24.64 -6.01
C LYS A 435 11.31 -24.25 -7.17
N LEU A 436 11.93 -23.66 -8.19
CA LEU A 436 11.25 -23.19 -9.40
C LEU A 436 11.22 -24.24 -10.50
N THR A 437 12.18 -25.17 -10.50
CA THR A 437 12.31 -26.17 -11.57
C THR A 437 12.63 -27.55 -11.01
N ASP A 438 12.10 -28.58 -11.68
CA ASP A 438 12.43 -29.97 -11.40
C ASP A 438 13.71 -30.43 -12.10
N ASN A 439 14.26 -29.61 -13.02
CA ASN A 439 15.49 -29.86 -13.77
C ASN A 439 16.41 -28.64 -13.76
N SER A 440 17.72 -28.87 -13.74
CA SER A 440 18.76 -27.81 -13.67
C SER A 440 19.39 -27.49 -15.02
N ASN A 441 18.64 -27.74 -16.10
CA ASN A 441 19.08 -27.46 -17.45
C ASN A 441 19.09 -25.95 -17.67
N PHE A 442 20.16 -25.44 -18.28
CA PHE A 442 20.34 -24.01 -18.53
C PHE A 442 20.69 -23.79 -20.00
N PHE A 443 19.96 -22.89 -20.64
CA PHE A 443 20.18 -22.49 -22.03
C PHE A 443 20.55 -21.01 -22.07
N ALA A 444 21.68 -20.67 -22.70
CA ALA A 444 22.02 -19.27 -22.99
C ALA A 444 21.97 -19.04 -24.50
N LEU A 445 21.16 -18.08 -24.92
CA LEU A 445 20.97 -17.70 -26.32
C LEU A 445 21.41 -16.26 -26.53
N GLY A 446 21.93 -15.96 -27.72
CA GLY A 446 22.38 -14.62 -28.08
C GLY A 446 23.29 -14.61 -29.31
N PRO A 447 23.36 -13.50 -30.05
CA PRO A 447 24.22 -13.37 -31.23
C PRO A 447 25.71 -13.39 -30.87
N SER A 448 26.61 -13.47 -31.86
CA SER A 448 28.06 -13.34 -31.59
C SER A 448 28.37 -12.00 -30.91
N GLY A 449 29.36 -11.98 -29.99
CA GLY A 449 29.72 -10.78 -29.23
C GLY A 449 28.80 -10.41 -28.05
N SER A 450 27.66 -11.10 -27.84
CA SER A 450 26.74 -10.82 -26.72
C SER A 450 27.22 -11.26 -25.33
N GLY A 451 28.44 -11.81 -25.22
CA GLY A 451 29.01 -12.22 -23.92
C GLY A 451 28.61 -13.62 -23.44
N LYS A 452 28.03 -14.48 -24.29
CA LYS A 452 27.66 -15.87 -23.93
C LYS A 452 28.82 -16.68 -23.33
N SER A 453 29.99 -16.66 -23.97
CA SER A 453 31.16 -17.42 -23.51
C SER A 453 31.65 -16.93 -22.14
N PHE A 454 31.73 -15.60 -21.97
CA PHE A 454 32.07 -14.98 -20.69
C PHE A 454 31.09 -15.36 -19.58
N HIS A 455 29.79 -15.36 -19.88
CA HIS A 455 28.76 -15.79 -18.95
C HIS A 455 28.92 -17.25 -18.53
N MET A 456 29.14 -18.16 -19.49
CA MET A 456 29.34 -19.59 -19.21
C MET A 456 30.58 -19.83 -18.36
N GLU A 457 31.68 -19.11 -18.63
CA GLU A 457 32.92 -19.24 -17.87
C GLU A 457 32.81 -18.69 -16.44
N LYS A 458 32.11 -17.55 -16.26
CA LYS A 458 31.80 -17.01 -14.93
C LYS A 458 30.98 -17.99 -14.10
N ASN A 459 29.96 -18.60 -14.70
CA ASN A 459 29.10 -19.57 -14.02
C ASN A 459 29.82 -20.89 -13.74
N SER A 460 30.68 -21.34 -14.65
CA SER A 460 31.44 -22.57 -14.48
C SER A 460 32.41 -22.49 -13.30
N THR A 461 33.08 -21.35 -13.12
CA THR A 461 33.98 -21.09 -12.00
C THR A 461 33.24 -21.16 -10.67
N LYS A 462 32.05 -20.54 -10.58
CA LYS A 462 31.20 -20.60 -9.37
C LYS A 462 30.62 -21.99 -9.12
N ARG A 463 30.23 -22.73 -10.17
CA ARG A 463 29.75 -24.12 -10.04
C ARG A 463 30.85 -25.09 -9.59
N ARG A 464 32.10 -24.86 -10.01
CA ARG A 464 33.27 -25.62 -9.51
C ARG A 464 33.49 -25.39 -8.02
N GLN A 465 33.36 -24.14 -7.55
CA GLN A 465 33.40 -23.81 -6.13
C GLN A 465 32.28 -24.48 -5.33
N ALA A 466 31.12 -24.73 -5.95
CA ALA A 466 29.94 -25.38 -5.36
C ALA A 466 29.88 -26.92 -5.52
N ILE A 467 31.02 -27.60 -5.77
CA ILE A 467 31.12 -29.08 -5.79
C ILE A 467 30.38 -29.74 -6.98
N ALA A 468 30.53 -29.21 -8.19
CA ALA A 468 30.04 -29.88 -9.41
C ALA A 468 31.20 -30.30 -10.36
N LYS A 469 31.15 -31.54 -10.89
CA LYS A 469 32.01 -31.96 -12.02
C LYS A 469 31.53 -31.25 -13.30
N LEU A 470 32.45 -30.61 -14.01
CA LEU A 470 32.15 -29.84 -15.22
C LEU A 470 32.87 -30.46 -16.43
N ILE A 471 32.12 -30.81 -17.47
CA ILE A 471 32.64 -31.18 -18.80
C ILE A 471 32.24 -30.05 -19.76
N VAL A 472 33.22 -29.47 -20.45
CA VAL A 472 32.99 -28.42 -21.46
C VAL A 472 33.39 -28.98 -22.82
N ILE A 473 32.45 -28.96 -23.77
CA ILE A 473 32.71 -29.28 -25.17
C ILE A 473 32.71 -27.95 -25.91
N ASN A 474 33.88 -27.52 -26.40
CA ASN A 474 34.02 -26.34 -27.25
C ASN A 474 34.07 -26.80 -28.71
N THR A 475 33.22 -26.23 -29.54
CA THR A 475 33.16 -26.44 -30.99
C THR A 475 33.67 -25.24 -31.75
#